data_AF-A0A944CAY7-F1
#
_entry.id   AF-A0A944CAY7-F1
#
_cell.length_a   1.000
_cell.length_b   1.000
_cell.length_c   1.000
_cell.angle_alpha   90.00
_cell.angle_beta   90.00
_cell.angle_gamma   90.00
#
_symmetry.space_group_name_H-M   'P 1'
#
loop_
_entity.id
_entity.type
_entity.pdbx_description
1 polymer ?
#
loop_
_entity_poly.entity_id
_entity_poly.type
_entity_poly.pdbx_seq_one_letter_code
_entity_poly.pdbx_strand_id
1 'polypeptide(L)'
;MATDARTSEFSIEKPHIDNTVAEDLARLITALDKIDAYLKANADAIGGKSDAGHIHDLEAVSGLSAELAEITASISEHNHALSGLSDVDAAGLTEGMVLQYLAGKFKAVTARAEYFAITAIAGLAANNVQDALQEIAAAVAGAVTQADIDAGIESVLNAPPSTLDTLNELAAALGDDPNFATTMTTALAGKASASDVTSLQSALNGKLSTAGTAANANKLDNLDSSQFVRSDAGDTMSGNYTITGDLTVQGSDLTIGKNGGGDARLHFYDDGSNTVRTMWWDDSANKFKLEMDTGASYPIAMYYEGSTRDEVTFPLGHIVLAGASSGTRNATYTVRLSSATTEYSTGGSGSILTGTWRAHGRRGNIEAANFQRTA
;
A
#
# COMPACT_ATOMS: atom_id res chain seq x y z
N MET A 1 -9.17 -75.88 -32.24
CA MET A 1 -8.81 -74.47 -31.96
C MET A 1 -9.96 -73.60 -32.41
N ALA A 2 -10.48 -72.76 -31.52
CA ALA A 2 -11.51 -71.78 -31.88
C ALA A 2 -10.95 -70.83 -32.97
N THR A 3 -11.81 -70.30 -33.82
CA THR A 3 -11.45 -69.55 -35.03
C THR A 3 -10.69 -68.26 -34.69
N ASP A 4 -9.35 -68.32 -34.69
CA ASP A 4 -8.49 -67.18 -34.40
C ASP A 4 -8.54 -66.15 -35.54
N ALA A 5 -8.83 -64.90 -35.20
CA ALA A 5 -8.84 -63.79 -36.13
C ALA A 5 -7.42 -63.53 -36.68
N ARG A 6 -7.30 -63.28 -37.99
CA ARG A 6 -6.02 -62.99 -38.66
C ARG A 6 -5.86 -61.49 -38.98
N THR A 7 -4.63 -61.02 -39.19
CA THR A 7 -4.36 -59.68 -39.74
C THR A 7 -4.78 -59.60 -41.20
N SER A 8 -5.22 -58.42 -41.67
CA SER A 8 -5.78 -58.24 -43.02
C SER A 8 -4.74 -58.39 -44.13
N GLU A 9 -3.53 -57.85 -43.92
CA GLU A 9 -2.52 -57.76 -44.98
C GLU A 9 -1.70 -59.05 -45.14
N PHE A 10 -1.27 -59.63 -44.02
CA PHE A 10 -0.30 -60.75 -44.02
C PHE A 10 -0.89 -62.06 -43.49
N SER A 11 -2.20 -62.08 -43.19
CA SER A 11 -2.90 -63.25 -42.67
C SER A 11 -2.16 -63.91 -41.49
N ILE A 12 -1.67 -63.09 -40.57
CA ILE A 12 -0.97 -63.53 -39.34
C ILE A 12 -2.01 -63.83 -38.28
N GLU A 13 -1.90 -64.97 -37.61
CA GLU A 13 -2.81 -65.36 -36.51
C GLU A 13 -2.60 -64.46 -35.30
N LYS A 14 -3.69 -63.89 -34.78
CA LYS A 14 -3.65 -63.03 -33.60
C LYS A 14 -3.74 -63.88 -32.32
N PRO A 15 -3.07 -63.48 -31.23
CA PRO A 15 -3.32 -64.04 -29.91
C PRO A 15 -4.81 -63.96 -29.54
N HIS A 16 -5.33 -64.98 -28.86
CA HIS A 16 -6.72 -65.04 -28.41
C HIS A 16 -6.77 -65.39 -26.93
N ILE A 17 -7.72 -64.81 -26.19
CA ILE A 17 -7.80 -64.97 -24.73
C ILE A 17 -8.02 -66.42 -24.28
N ASP A 18 -8.58 -67.25 -25.16
CA ASP A 18 -8.85 -68.68 -24.91
C ASP A 18 -7.65 -69.59 -25.23
N ASN A 19 -6.56 -69.05 -25.76
CA ASN A 19 -5.36 -69.83 -26.09
C ASN A 19 -4.44 -69.97 -24.87
N THR A 20 -3.71 -71.07 -24.81
CA THR A 20 -2.64 -71.20 -23.84
C THR A 20 -1.43 -70.34 -24.23
N VAL A 21 -0.63 -69.92 -23.25
CA VAL A 21 0.59 -69.13 -23.48
C VAL A 21 1.54 -69.82 -24.46
N ALA A 22 1.62 -71.16 -24.44
CA ALA A 22 2.47 -71.90 -25.36
C ALA A 22 2.00 -71.82 -26.82
N GLU A 23 0.69 -71.85 -27.05
CA GLU A 23 0.11 -71.72 -28.39
C GLU A 23 0.29 -70.30 -28.92
N ASP A 24 0.06 -69.27 -28.09
CA ASP A 24 0.26 -67.87 -28.50
C ASP A 24 1.74 -67.51 -28.68
N LEU A 25 2.67 -68.13 -27.94
CA LEU A 25 4.10 -67.96 -28.17
C LEU A 25 4.52 -68.51 -29.55
N ALA A 26 4.00 -69.67 -29.96
CA ALA A 26 4.26 -70.24 -31.28
C ALA A 26 3.72 -69.34 -32.42
N ARG A 27 2.56 -68.72 -32.20
CA ARG A 27 1.99 -67.74 -33.14
C ARG A 27 2.83 -66.47 -33.24
N LEU A 28 3.33 -65.95 -32.12
CA LEU A 28 4.22 -64.79 -32.09
C LEU A 28 5.52 -65.06 -32.87
N ILE A 29 6.10 -66.26 -32.72
CA ILE A 29 7.26 -66.69 -33.52
C ILE A 29 6.92 -66.68 -35.01
N THR A 30 5.79 -67.26 -35.38
CA THR A 30 5.33 -67.30 -36.78
C THR A 30 5.06 -65.90 -37.35
N ALA A 31 4.57 -64.96 -36.51
CA ALA A 31 4.37 -63.58 -36.89
C ALA A 31 5.70 -62.86 -37.18
N LEU A 32 6.71 -63.09 -36.36
CA LEU A 32 8.07 -62.54 -36.53
C LEU A 32 8.71 -63.02 -37.85
N ASP A 33 8.62 -64.31 -38.17
CA ASP A 33 9.16 -64.86 -39.42
C ASP A 33 8.50 -64.23 -40.66
N LYS A 34 7.18 -64.01 -40.61
CA LYS A 34 6.44 -63.37 -41.71
C LYS A 34 6.80 -61.89 -41.88
N ILE A 35 7.04 -61.17 -40.79
CA ILE A 35 7.46 -59.76 -40.82
C ILE A 35 8.86 -59.64 -41.41
N ASP A 36 9.79 -60.50 -41.00
CA ASP A 36 11.17 -60.51 -41.52
C ASP A 36 11.20 -60.76 -43.04
N ALA A 37 10.45 -61.76 -43.50
CA ALA A 37 10.33 -62.06 -44.93
C ALA A 37 9.80 -60.87 -45.74
N TYR A 38 8.82 -60.13 -45.22
CA TYR A 38 8.28 -58.95 -45.88
C TYR A 38 9.28 -57.78 -45.93
N LEU A 39 9.99 -57.53 -44.84
CA LEU A 39 11.02 -56.49 -44.79
C LEU A 39 12.15 -56.78 -45.77
N LYS A 40 12.59 -58.04 -45.87
CA LYS A 40 13.60 -58.45 -46.85
C LYS A 40 13.13 -58.25 -48.29
N ALA A 41 11.89 -58.64 -48.61
CA ALA A 41 11.31 -58.45 -49.93
C ALA A 41 11.23 -56.97 -50.34
N ASN A 42 10.85 -56.09 -49.41
CA ASN A 42 10.84 -54.64 -49.65
C ASN A 42 12.24 -54.07 -49.83
N ALA A 43 13.22 -54.52 -49.04
CA ALA A 43 14.61 -54.09 -49.19
C ALA A 43 15.17 -54.48 -50.57
N ASP A 44 14.89 -55.70 -51.04
CA ASP A 44 15.30 -56.15 -52.39
C ASP A 44 14.60 -55.35 -53.50
N ALA A 45 13.31 -55.07 -53.33
CA ALA A 45 12.54 -54.28 -54.29
C ALA A 45 12.98 -52.81 -54.35
N ILE A 46 13.54 -52.26 -53.27
CA ILE A 46 14.10 -50.91 -53.21
C ILE A 46 15.54 -50.92 -53.76
N GLY A 47 16.36 -51.91 -53.42
CA GLY A 47 17.76 -52.00 -53.86
C GLY A 47 17.96 -52.12 -55.37
N GLY A 48 16.93 -52.55 -56.11
CA GLY A 48 16.93 -52.60 -57.57
C GLY A 48 16.42 -51.33 -58.27
N LYS A 49 15.95 -50.31 -57.53
CA LYS A 49 15.46 -49.06 -58.11
C LYS A 49 16.57 -48.00 -58.09
N SER A 50 16.65 -47.21 -59.15
CA SER A 50 17.55 -46.05 -59.22
C SER A 50 17.08 -44.95 -58.27
N ASP A 51 18.02 -44.15 -57.75
CA ASP A 51 17.70 -42.94 -56.97
C ASP A 51 16.79 -41.98 -57.76
N ALA A 52 15.89 -41.29 -57.04
CA ALA A 52 14.91 -40.35 -57.61
C ALA A 52 15.54 -39.12 -58.27
N GLY A 53 16.86 -38.94 -58.15
CA GLY A 53 17.64 -37.99 -58.94
C GLY A 53 18.97 -38.63 -59.33
N HIS A 54 19.13 -38.95 -60.61
CA HIS A 54 20.47 -39.12 -61.19
C HIS A 54 20.61 -38.18 -62.38
N ILE A 55 21.82 -37.64 -62.52
CA ILE A 55 22.24 -36.68 -63.53
C ILE A 55 23.35 -37.35 -64.35
N HIS A 56 23.32 -37.21 -65.66
CA HIS A 56 24.39 -37.67 -66.55
C HIS A 56 25.27 -36.48 -66.93
N ASP A 57 26.59 -36.64 -66.84
CA ASP A 57 27.53 -35.70 -67.45
C ASP A 57 27.43 -35.78 -68.98
N LEU A 58 27.48 -34.63 -69.64
CA LEU A 58 27.29 -34.49 -71.09
C LEU A 58 28.29 -35.33 -71.91
N GLU A 59 29.47 -35.62 -71.34
CA GLU A 59 30.49 -36.49 -71.94
C GLU A 59 30.03 -37.96 -72.09
N ALA A 60 28.97 -38.38 -71.39
CA ALA A 60 28.39 -39.71 -71.53
C ALA A 60 27.46 -39.85 -72.76
N VAL A 61 27.18 -38.75 -73.49
CA VAL A 61 26.34 -38.73 -74.71
C VAL A 61 27.22 -38.67 -75.96
N SER A 62 27.98 -39.73 -76.21
CA SER A 62 29.03 -39.77 -77.26
C SER A 62 28.52 -39.67 -78.70
N GLY A 63 27.23 -39.92 -78.96
CA GLY A 63 26.66 -39.87 -80.31
C GLY A 63 26.39 -38.44 -80.80
N LEU A 64 25.80 -37.61 -79.95
CA LEU A 64 25.32 -36.29 -80.35
C LEU A 64 26.46 -35.26 -80.47
N SER A 65 27.52 -35.38 -79.67
CA SER A 65 28.67 -34.47 -79.76
C SER A 65 29.49 -34.68 -81.04
N ALA A 66 29.54 -35.91 -81.54
CA ALA A 66 30.23 -36.26 -82.79
C ALA A 66 29.48 -35.71 -84.01
N GLU A 67 28.17 -35.91 -84.08
CA GLU A 67 27.32 -35.38 -85.16
C GLU A 67 27.34 -33.85 -85.21
N LEU A 68 27.34 -33.18 -84.06
CA LEU A 68 27.38 -31.72 -84.00
C LEU A 68 28.71 -31.14 -84.49
N ALA A 69 29.84 -31.81 -84.21
CA ALA A 69 31.15 -31.40 -84.71
C ALA A 69 31.25 -31.55 -86.24
N GLU A 70 30.66 -32.61 -86.79
CA GLU A 70 30.64 -32.89 -88.23
C GLU A 70 29.76 -31.88 -89.00
N ILE A 71 28.59 -31.53 -88.46
CA ILE A 71 27.71 -30.49 -89.02
C ILE A 71 28.39 -29.11 -88.97
N THR A 72 29.09 -28.80 -87.88
CA THR A 72 29.80 -27.52 -87.72
C THR A 72 30.92 -27.37 -88.75
N ALA A 73 31.67 -28.44 -89.04
CA ALA A 73 32.69 -28.43 -90.09
C ALA A 73 32.08 -28.27 -91.49
N SER A 74 30.97 -28.96 -91.78
CA SER A 74 30.24 -28.89 -93.06
C SER A 74 29.73 -27.49 -93.41
N ILE A 75 29.29 -26.71 -92.42
CA ILE A 75 28.80 -25.34 -92.64
C ILE A 75 29.96 -24.35 -92.87
N SER A 76 31.11 -24.57 -92.23
CA SER A 76 32.25 -23.66 -92.32
C SER A 76 32.99 -23.71 -93.67
N GLU A 77 32.76 -24.73 -94.50
CA GLU A 77 33.40 -24.91 -95.82
C GLU A 77 32.48 -24.57 -97.02
N HIS A 78 31.25 -24.11 -96.78
CA HIS A 78 30.30 -23.78 -97.85
C HIS A 78 30.56 -22.38 -98.45
N ASN A 79 31.60 -22.25 -99.29
CA ASN A 79 31.97 -20.96 -99.91
C ASN A 79 31.29 -20.73 -101.27
N HIS A 80 30.29 -19.83 -101.33
CA HIS A 80 29.65 -19.40 -102.57
C HIS A 80 30.42 -18.23 -103.22
N ALA A 81 31.53 -18.52 -103.89
CA ALA A 81 32.31 -17.51 -104.60
C ALA A 81 31.80 -17.27 -106.02
N LEU A 82 31.80 -16.02 -106.48
CA LEU A 82 31.44 -15.63 -107.86
C LEU A 82 32.33 -16.31 -108.92
N SER A 83 33.57 -16.69 -108.56
CA SER A 83 34.48 -17.45 -109.42
C SER A 83 34.00 -18.88 -109.73
N GLY A 84 33.06 -19.41 -108.96
CA GLY A 84 32.45 -20.72 -109.20
C GLY A 84 31.30 -20.70 -110.21
N LEU A 85 30.85 -19.53 -110.64
CA LEU A 85 29.75 -19.38 -111.60
C LEU A 85 30.30 -19.38 -113.04
N SER A 86 29.82 -20.28 -113.89
CA SER A 86 30.32 -20.45 -115.27
C SER A 86 30.08 -19.23 -116.17
N ASP A 87 29.07 -18.44 -115.84
CA ASP A 87 28.59 -17.26 -116.54
C ASP A 87 29.16 -15.94 -115.98
N VAL A 88 30.06 -15.98 -114.99
CA VAL A 88 30.77 -14.81 -114.45
C VAL A 88 32.24 -14.86 -114.84
N ASP A 89 32.79 -13.73 -115.27
CA ASP A 89 34.23 -13.54 -115.46
C ASP A 89 34.79 -12.88 -114.19
N ALA A 90 35.47 -13.67 -113.36
CA ALA A 90 35.93 -13.22 -112.04
C ALA A 90 37.21 -12.38 -112.07
N ALA A 91 37.81 -12.16 -113.24
CA ALA A 91 39.03 -11.38 -113.37
C ALA A 91 38.78 -9.90 -113.00
N GLY A 92 39.47 -9.42 -111.96
CA GLY A 92 39.44 -8.01 -111.56
C GLY A 92 38.23 -7.58 -110.73
N LEU A 93 37.42 -8.51 -110.21
CA LEU A 93 36.33 -8.18 -109.30
C LEU A 93 36.86 -7.69 -107.95
N THR A 94 36.42 -6.50 -107.53
CA THR A 94 36.49 -6.06 -106.13
C THR A 94 35.09 -5.90 -105.56
N GLU A 95 34.98 -6.00 -104.24
CA GLU A 95 33.71 -5.84 -103.52
C GLU A 95 33.05 -4.49 -103.84
N GLY A 96 31.74 -4.50 -104.10
CA GLY A 96 30.96 -3.29 -104.40
C GLY A 96 30.94 -2.84 -105.87
N MET A 97 31.55 -3.57 -106.80
CA MET A 97 31.43 -3.27 -108.24
C MET A 97 30.09 -3.74 -108.83
N VAL A 98 29.59 -3.01 -109.83
CA VAL A 98 28.41 -3.42 -110.60
C VAL A 98 28.84 -4.44 -111.67
N LEU A 99 28.09 -5.54 -111.77
CA LEU A 99 28.25 -6.52 -112.84
C LEU A 99 27.30 -6.20 -113.98
N GLN A 100 27.83 -6.18 -115.20
CA GLN A 100 27.02 -6.08 -116.40
C GLN A 100 27.28 -7.29 -117.29
N TYR A 101 26.23 -7.82 -117.91
CA TYR A 101 26.36 -8.90 -118.87
C TYR A 101 26.92 -8.37 -120.20
N LEU A 102 28.14 -8.77 -120.54
CA LEU A 102 28.83 -8.40 -121.78
C LEU A 102 29.50 -9.61 -122.41
N ALA A 103 29.35 -9.75 -123.73
CA ALA A 103 30.00 -10.81 -124.51
C ALA A 103 29.80 -12.22 -123.94
N GLY A 104 28.60 -12.53 -123.43
CA GLY A 104 28.23 -13.87 -122.95
C GLY A 104 28.59 -14.19 -121.50
N LYS A 105 29.14 -13.23 -120.73
CA LYS A 105 29.43 -13.38 -119.30
C LYS A 105 29.12 -12.09 -118.53
N PHE A 106 28.81 -12.20 -117.23
CA PHE A 106 28.81 -11.07 -116.31
C PHE A 106 30.25 -10.63 -116.01
N LYS A 107 30.55 -9.35 -116.26
CA LYS A 107 31.86 -8.74 -116.04
C LYS A 107 31.75 -7.51 -115.15
N ALA A 108 32.84 -7.17 -114.45
CA ALA A 108 32.93 -5.95 -113.65
C ALA A 108 32.88 -4.70 -114.53
N VAL A 109 32.04 -3.72 -114.17
CA VAL A 109 31.98 -2.41 -114.83
C VAL A 109 32.01 -1.29 -113.79
N THR A 110 32.72 -0.20 -114.07
CA THR A 110 32.71 1.02 -113.25
C THR A 110 31.34 1.68 -113.31
N ALA A 111 30.67 1.86 -112.16
CA ALA A 111 29.35 2.48 -112.09
C ALA A 111 29.39 3.96 -112.53
N ARG A 112 28.52 4.35 -113.47
CA ARG A 112 28.21 5.77 -113.77
C ARG A 112 26.85 6.10 -113.16
N ALA A 113 26.71 7.27 -112.52
CA ALA A 113 25.50 7.71 -111.82
C ALA A 113 24.23 7.75 -112.70
N GLU A 114 24.42 7.77 -114.02
CA GLU A 114 23.40 7.82 -115.07
C GLU A 114 22.57 6.51 -115.16
N TYR A 115 23.03 5.41 -114.56
CA TYR A 115 22.43 4.08 -114.70
C TYR A 115 21.46 3.66 -113.58
N PHE A 116 21.26 4.50 -112.55
CA PHE A 116 20.28 4.25 -111.49
C PHE A 116 19.11 5.24 -111.60
N ALA A 117 18.20 4.98 -112.55
CA ALA A 117 16.94 5.71 -112.64
C ALA A 117 16.02 5.31 -111.47
N ILE A 118 16.20 5.92 -110.30
CA ILE A 118 15.27 5.80 -109.16
C ILE A 118 14.35 7.03 -109.17
N THR A 119 13.04 6.79 -109.23
CA THR A 119 12.02 7.83 -109.04
C THR A 119 11.89 8.18 -107.56
N ALA A 120 11.83 9.47 -107.21
CA ALA A 120 11.71 9.93 -105.82
C ALA A 120 10.38 9.46 -105.15
N ILE A 121 10.45 9.08 -103.87
CA ILE A 121 9.26 8.78 -103.03
C ILE A 121 8.67 10.11 -102.54
N ALA A 122 7.38 10.32 -102.76
CA ALA A 122 6.72 11.57 -102.38
C ALA A 122 6.69 11.77 -100.85
N GLY A 123 7.23 12.88 -100.36
CA GLY A 123 7.15 13.32 -98.96
C GLY A 123 8.39 13.06 -98.09
N LEU A 124 9.36 12.28 -98.57
CA LEU A 124 10.64 12.10 -97.88
C LEU A 124 11.69 13.00 -98.54
N ALA A 125 11.95 14.15 -97.94
CA ALA A 125 13.04 15.03 -98.32
C ALA A 125 14.14 14.95 -97.25
N ALA A 126 15.42 15.12 -97.64
CA ALA A 126 16.57 14.93 -96.75
C ALA A 126 16.58 15.79 -95.48
N ASN A 127 15.68 16.77 -95.39
CA ASN A 127 15.55 17.76 -94.33
C ASN A 127 14.58 17.39 -93.18
N ASN A 128 13.72 16.37 -93.32
CA ASN A 128 12.74 16.02 -92.27
C ASN A 128 13.10 14.79 -91.41
N VAL A 129 14.20 14.10 -91.73
CA VAL A 129 14.72 12.97 -90.93
C VAL A 129 15.19 13.44 -89.54
N GLN A 130 15.71 14.67 -89.44
CA GLN A 130 16.12 15.28 -88.17
C GLN A 130 14.94 15.58 -87.25
N ASP A 131 13.82 16.05 -87.81
CA ASP A 131 12.61 16.38 -87.03
C ASP A 131 11.98 15.12 -86.41
N ALA A 132 11.91 14.02 -87.18
CA ALA A 132 11.40 12.74 -86.69
C ALA A 132 12.31 12.13 -85.59
N LEU A 133 13.63 12.30 -85.71
CA LEU A 133 14.58 11.92 -84.67
C LEU A 133 14.42 12.76 -83.39
N GLN A 134 14.10 14.04 -83.54
CA GLN A 134 13.88 14.95 -82.42
C GLN A 134 12.59 14.63 -81.65
N GLU A 135 11.54 14.21 -82.34
CA GLU A 135 10.27 13.79 -81.72
C GLU A 135 10.43 12.48 -80.93
N ILE A 136 11.20 11.52 -81.45
CA ILE A 136 11.56 10.29 -80.73
C ILE A 136 12.46 10.58 -79.53
N ALA A 137 13.43 11.49 -79.67
CA ALA A 137 14.30 11.91 -78.56
C ALA A 137 13.51 12.61 -77.45
N ALA A 138 12.52 13.43 -77.79
CA ALA A 138 11.63 14.08 -76.82
C ALA A 138 10.74 13.07 -76.07
N ALA A 139 10.23 12.05 -76.77
CA ALA A 139 9.44 10.98 -76.16
C ALA A 139 10.27 10.11 -75.19
N VAL A 140 11.54 9.83 -75.52
CA VAL A 140 12.47 9.11 -74.64
C VAL A 140 12.91 9.98 -73.45
N ALA A 141 13.07 11.29 -73.64
CA ALA A 141 13.38 12.22 -72.57
C ALA A 141 12.22 12.44 -71.57
N GLY A 142 10.98 12.14 -71.97
CA GLY A 142 9.79 12.18 -71.10
C GLY A 142 9.47 10.85 -70.39
N ALA A 143 10.29 9.81 -70.57
CA ALA A 143 10.12 8.54 -69.88
C ALA A 143 10.54 8.65 -68.41
N VAL A 144 9.79 8.00 -67.52
CA VAL A 144 10.11 7.91 -66.08
C VAL A 144 11.52 7.33 -65.93
N THR A 145 12.41 8.07 -65.28
CA THR A 145 13.81 7.69 -65.07
C THR A 145 13.97 6.84 -63.81
N GLN A 146 15.10 6.14 -63.66
CA GLN A 146 15.40 5.42 -62.42
C GLN A 146 15.41 6.37 -61.21
N ALA A 147 15.84 7.64 -61.39
CA ALA A 147 15.81 8.64 -60.33
C ALA A 147 14.38 9.03 -59.91
N ASP A 148 13.42 9.04 -60.84
CA ASP A 148 12.01 9.29 -60.54
C ASP A 148 11.39 8.10 -59.78
N ILE A 149 11.80 6.87 -60.14
CA ILE A 149 11.42 5.65 -59.43
C ILE A 149 11.99 5.67 -58.00
N ASP A 150 13.27 5.99 -57.85
CA ASP A 150 13.96 6.04 -56.56
C ASP A 150 13.36 7.15 -55.66
N ALA A 151 13.09 8.33 -56.22
CA ALA A 151 12.41 9.42 -55.51
C ALA A 151 10.97 9.05 -55.12
N GLY A 152 10.25 8.30 -55.97
CA GLY A 152 8.92 7.77 -55.65
C GLY A 152 8.96 6.77 -54.50
N ILE A 153 9.94 5.85 -54.48
CA ILE A 153 10.16 4.89 -53.40
C ILE A 153 10.55 5.62 -52.11
N GLU A 154 11.44 6.61 -52.19
CA GLU A 154 11.89 7.40 -51.05
C GLU A 154 10.76 8.27 -50.48
N SER A 155 9.87 8.80 -51.32
CA SER A 155 8.64 9.48 -50.88
C SER A 155 7.65 8.55 -50.16
N VAL A 156 7.59 7.27 -50.54
CA VAL A 156 6.75 6.25 -49.89
C VAL A 156 7.38 5.77 -48.58
N LEU A 157 8.71 5.73 -48.50
CA LEU A 157 9.45 5.38 -47.27
C LEU A 157 9.47 6.52 -46.25
N ASN A 158 9.61 7.76 -46.71
CA ASN A 158 9.66 8.96 -45.86
C ASN A 158 8.27 9.46 -45.42
N ALA A 159 7.20 8.97 -46.04
CA ALA A 159 5.84 9.11 -45.54
C ALA A 159 5.43 7.77 -44.93
N PRO A 160 5.72 7.51 -43.64
CA PRO A 160 5.21 6.30 -43.02
C PRO A 160 3.69 6.29 -43.23
N PRO A 161 3.11 5.22 -43.81
CA PRO A 161 1.66 5.06 -43.83
C PRO A 161 1.14 5.32 -42.42
N SER A 162 -0.01 5.98 -42.28
CA SER A 162 -0.57 6.39 -40.97
C SER A 162 -0.63 5.27 -39.93
N THR A 163 -0.54 4.01 -40.34
CA THR A 163 -0.42 2.82 -39.49
C THR A 163 0.96 2.61 -38.84
N LEU A 164 2.06 3.00 -39.49
CA LEU A 164 3.39 2.96 -38.86
C LEU A 164 3.57 4.12 -37.87
N ASP A 165 2.96 5.27 -38.16
CA ASP A 165 2.89 6.39 -37.23
C ASP A 165 2.13 5.99 -35.96
N THR A 166 0.98 5.33 -36.08
CA THR A 166 0.23 4.84 -34.90
C THR A 166 0.96 3.76 -34.10
N LEU A 167 1.74 2.88 -34.73
CA LEU A 167 2.55 1.90 -34.01
C LEU A 167 3.72 2.56 -33.26
N ASN A 168 4.36 3.56 -33.85
CA ASN A 168 5.43 4.34 -33.20
C ASN A 168 4.88 5.20 -32.06
N GLU A 169 3.74 5.87 -32.26
CA GLU A 169 3.03 6.60 -31.21
C GLU A 169 2.59 5.70 -30.06
N LEU A 170 2.12 4.48 -30.34
CA LEU A 170 1.76 3.51 -29.31
C LEU A 170 2.98 3.01 -28.53
N ALA A 171 4.09 2.73 -29.20
CA ALA A 171 5.34 2.34 -28.55
C ALA A 171 5.84 3.45 -27.61
N ALA A 172 5.86 4.69 -28.10
CA ALA A 172 6.21 5.86 -27.31
C ALA A 172 5.23 6.09 -26.12
N ALA A 173 3.93 5.89 -26.33
CA ALA A 173 2.91 6.00 -25.27
C ALA A 173 3.06 4.92 -24.19
N LEU A 174 3.63 3.76 -24.55
CA LEU A 174 3.99 2.69 -23.61
C LEU A 174 5.43 2.86 -23.05
N GLY A 175 6.11 3.96 -23.38
CA GLY A 175 7.42 4.31 -22.86
C GLY A 175 8.59 3.58 -23.51
N ASP A 176 8.43 3.11 -24.75
CA ASP A 176 9.43 2.33 -25.49
C ASP A 176 10.00 1.15 -24.68
N ASP A 177 9.17 0.52 -23.83
CA ASP A 177 9.57 -0.57 -22.96
C ASP A 177 9.42 -1.94 -23.68
N PRO A 178 10.53 -2.57 -24.13
CA PRO A 178 10.48 -3.88 -24.78
C PRO A 178 9.99 -4.99 -23.86
N ASN A 179 9.97 -4.76 -22.54
CA ASN A 179 9.52 -5.68 -21.51
C ASN A 179 8.28 -5.16 -20.77
N PHE A 180 7.46 -4.30 -21.41
CA PHE A 180 6.30 -3.65 -20.79
C PHE A 180 5.43 -4.60 -19.95
N ALA A 181 5.15 -5.80 -20.45
CA ALA A 181 4.38 -6.82 -19.72
C ALA A 181 5.06 -7.27 -18.42
N THR A 182 6.38 -7.49 -18.44
CA THR A 182 7.17 -7.87 -17.27
C THR A 182 7.27 -6.71 -16.27
N THR A 183 7.50 -5.49 -16.75
CA THR A 183 7.53 -4.26 -15.95
C THR A 183 6.20 -4.10 -15.21
N MET A 184 5.08 -4.27 -15.92
CA MET A 184 3.76 -4.14 -15.31
C MET A 184 3.44 -5.26 -14.34
N THR A 185 3.81 -6.50 -14.66
CA THR A 185 3.67 -7.63 -13.74
C THR A 185 4.44 -7.40 -12.45
N THR A 186 5.66 -6.88 -12.53
CA THR A 186 6.50 -6.57 -11.36
C THR A 186 5.89 -5.46 -10.51
N ALA A 187 5.40 -4.39 -11.15
CA ALA A 187 4.74 -3.29 -10.46
C ALA A 187 3.44 -3.74 -9.75
N LEU A 188 2.67 -4.66 -10.36
CA LEU A 188 1.48 -5.25 -9.75
C LEU A 188 1.83 -6.20 -8.60
N ALA A 189 2.89 -7.01 -8.74
CA ALA A 189 3.33 -7.94 -7.71
C ALA A 189 3.79 -7.23 -6.41
N GLY A 190 4.20 -5.97 -6.49
CA GLY A 190 4.55 -5.15 -5.32
C GLY A 190 3.36 -4.55 -4.56
N LYS A 191 2.12 -4.71 -5.06
CA LYS A 191 0.92 -4.23 -4.37
C LYS A 191 0.47 -5.26 -3.34
N ALA A 192 -0.07 -4.76 -2.22
CA ALA A 192 -0.70 -5.63 -1.22
C ALA A 192 -1.84 -6.42 -1.87
N SER A 193 -1.88 -7.72 -1.63
CA SER A 193 -2.99 -8.55 -2.08
C SER A 193 -4.25 -8.22 -1.29
N ALA A 194 -5.42 -8.56 -1.84
CA ALA A 194 -6.68 -8.47 -1.09
C ALA A 194 -6.59 -9.27 0.23
N SER A 195 -5.90 -10.41 0.22
CA SER A 195 -5.67 -11.24 1.40
C SER A 195 -4.85 -10.51 2.48
N ASP A 196 -3.82 -9.76 2.10
CA ASP A 196 -3.00 -8.98 3.05
C ASP A 196 -3.85 -7.91 3.74
N VAL A 197 -4.64 -7.17 2.95
CA VAL A 197 -5.53 -6.11 3.47
C VAL A 197 -6.61 -6.71 4.36
N THR A 198 -7.25 -7.81 3.96
CA THR A 198 -8.25 -8.50 4.79
C THR A 198 -7.63 -9.05 6.08
N SER A 199 -6.39 -9.54 6.04
CA SER A 199 -5.66 -10.01 7.23
C SER A 199 -5.37 -8.86 8.20
N LEU A 200 -4.90 -7.72 7.68
CA LEU A 200 -4.69 -6.51 8.48
C LEU A 200 -6.00 -6.00 9.09
N GLN A 201 -7.08 -5.92 8.30
CA GLN A 201 -8.39 -5.51 8.80
C GLN A 201 -8.88 -6.46 9.90
N SER A 202 -8.72 -7.77 9.71
CA SER A 202 -9.11 -8.77 10.71
C SER A 202 -8.29 -8.66 11.99
N ALA A 203 -6.99 -8.37 11.88
CA ALA A 203 -6.12 -8.15 13.04
C ALA A 203 -6.46 -6.86 13.81
N LEU A 204 -6.93 -5.83 13.09
CA LEU A 204 -7.35 -4.56 13.67
C LEU A 204 -8.78 -4.60 14.24
N ASN A 205 -9.65 -5.44 13.67
CA ASN A 205 -11.01 -5.62 14.16
C ASN A 205 -10.99 -6.02 15.65
N GLY A 206 -11.67 -5.23 16.48
CA GLY A 206 -11.71 -5.44 17.93
C GLY A 206 -10.54 -4.85 18.71
N LYS A 207 -9.55 -4.22 18.06
CA LYS A 207 -8.56 -3.39 18.75
C LYS A 207 -9.14 -2.00 19.01
N LEU A 208 -8.73 -1.40 20.13
CA LEU A 208 -9.13 -0.04 20.49
C LEU A 208 -8.42 0.98 19.60
N SER A 209 -9.15 1.98 19.10
CA SER A 209 -8.57 3.08 18.33
C SER A 209 -7.93 4.13 19.24
N THR A 210 -7.08 5.00 18.69
CA THR A 210 -6.39 6.06 19.46
C THR A 210 -7.33 7.05 20.15
N ALA A 211 -8.51 7.29 19.57
CA ALA A 211 -9.57 8.12 20.17
C ALA A 211 -10.69 7.29 20.81
N GLY A 212 -10.53 5.97 20.86
CA GLY A 212 -11.52 5.06 21.41
C GLY A 212 -11.49 5.07 22.93
N THR A 213 -12.66 4.93 23.54
CA THR A 213 -12.78 4.75 25.00
C THR A 213 -12.46 3.30 25.36
N ALA A 214 -11.43 3.09 26.18
CA ALA A 214 -11.10 1.76 26.69
C ALA A 214 -12.21 1.23 27.60
N ALA A 215 -12.41 -0.09 27.62
CA ALA A 215 -13.36 -0.73 28.51
C ALA A 215 -12.96 -0.58 29.99
N ASN A 216 -11.65 -0.56 30.27
CA ASN A 216 -11.09 -0.35 31.60
C ASN A 216 -9.66 0.20 31.48
N ALA A 217 -9.20 0.91 32.51
CA ALA A 217 -7.83 1.39 32.64
C ALA A 217 -7.28 0.94 33.99
N ASN A 218 -6.09 0.35 34.00
CA ASN A 218 -5.42 -0.02 35.25
C ASN A 218 -4.92 1.22 36.02
N LYS A 219 -4.69 2.33 35.32
CA LYS A 219 -4.21 3.60 35.87
C LYS A 219 -4.88 4.76 35.18
N LEU A 220 -5.07 5.86 35.91
CA LEU A 220 -5.47 7.16 35.38
C LEU A 220 -4.31 8.13 35.62
N ASP A 221 -3.75 8.69 34.54
CA ASP A 221 -2.59 9.59 34.62
C ASP A 221 -1.41 9.04 35.44
N ASN A 222 -1.12 7.75 35.24
CA ASN A 222 -0.11 6.96 35.99
C ASN A 222 -0.38 6.76 37.48
N LEU A 223 -1.56 7.16 37.98
CA LEU A 223 -2.02 6.91 39.34
C LEU A 223 -2.85 5.63 39.41
N ASP A 224 -2.66 4.86 40.48
CA ASP A 224 -3.49 3.69 40.78
C ASP A 224 -4.87 4.13 41.31
N SER A 225 -5.89 3.31 41.06
CA SER A 225 -7.24 3.49 41.62
C SER A 225 -7.26 3.72 43.13
N SER A 226 -6.34 3.11 43.89
CA SER A 226 -6.27 3.26 45.35
C SER A 226 -5.81 4.64 45.83
N GLN A 227 -5.38 5.51 44.92
CA GLN A 227 -4.95 6.87 45.24
C GLN A 227 -6.09 7.90 45.18
N PHE A 228 -7.28 7.47 44.75
CA PHE A 228 -8.48 8.30 44.69
C PHE A 228 -9.45 7.89 45.78
N VAL A 229 -10.14 8.88 46.37
CA VAL A 229 -11.22 8.63 47.32
C VAL A 229 -12.47 8.17 46.56
N ARG A 230 -13.07 7.07 47.02
CA ARG A 230 -14.28 6.48 46.43
C ARG A 230 -15.54 7.11 46.99
N SER A 231 -16.59 7.15 46.18
CA SER A 231 -17.90 7.71 46.55
C SER A 231 -18.89 6.66 47.06
N ASP A 232 -18.59 5.36 46.90
CA ASP A 232 -19.52 4.25 47.10
C ASP A 232 -19.12 3.28 48.22
N ALA A 233 -17.94 3.47 48.82
CA ALA A 233 -17.41 2.60 49.86
C ALA A 233 -16.58 3.39 50.88
N GLY A 234 -16.36 2.80 52.06
CA GLY A 234 -15.45 3.39 53.06
C GLY A 234 -14.04 3.52 52.49
N ASP A 235 -13.38 4.64 52.82
CA ASP A 235 -12.06 4.96 52.30
C ASP A 235 -11.12 5.53 53.38
N THR A 236 -9.83 5.50 53.12
CA THR A 236 -8.79 6.09 53.96
C THR A 236 -7.81 6.84 53.08
N MET A 237 -7.76 8.16 53.24
CA MET A 237 -6.79 8.99 52.54
C MET A 237 -5.56 9.28 53.40
N SER A 238 -4.41 9.43 52.75
CA SER A 238 -3.19 9.94 53.36
C SER A 238 -2.93 11.36 52.83
N GLY A 239 -2.71 12.32 53.73
CA GLY A 239 -2.49 13.73 53.39
C GLY A 239 -3.67 14.64 53.79
N ASN A 240 -3.65 15.88 53.29
CA ASN A 240 -4.65 16.90 53.58
C ASN A 240 -5.72 16.96 52.48
N TYR A 241 -6.99 17.14 52.87
CA TYR A 241 -8.08 17.44 51.93
C TYR A 241 -8.56 18.89 52.14
N THR A 242 -8.54 19.68 51.08
CA THR A 242 -9.03 21.07 51.11
C THR A 242 -10.35 21.14 50.32
N ILE A 243 -11.41 21.61 50.97
CA ILE A 243 -12.72 21.83 50.35
C ILE A 243 -12.93 23.34 50.25
N THR A 244 -13.02 23.86 49.02
CA THR A 244 -13.26 25.29 48.77
C THR A 244 -14.74 25.67 48.93
N GLY A 245 -15.63 24.69 48.76
CA GLY A 245 -17.06 24.83 49.06
C GLY A 245 -17.41 24.33 50.46
N ASP A 246 -18.66 23.94 50.65
CA ASP A 246 -19.16 23.41 51.92
C ASP A 246 -18.92 21.90 52.06
N LEU A 247 -18.71 21.43 53.29
CA LEU A 247 -18.75 20.01 53.65
C LEU A 247 -20.12 19.68 54.26
N THR A 248 -20.87 18.77 53.62
CA THR A 248 -22.13 18.23 54.17
C THR A 248 -21.95 16.74 54.47
N VAL A 249 -22.19 16.33 55.73
CA VAL A 249 -22.18 14.93 56.16
C VAL A 249 -23.62 14.47 56.35
N GLN A 250 -24.07 13.54 55.51
CA GLN A 250 -25.42 12.96 55.60
C GLN A 250 -25.48 11.71 56.49
N GLY A 251 -24.33 11.18 56.89
CA GLY A 251 -24.25 10.12 57.89
C GLY A 251 -24.66 10.61 59.28
N SER A 252 -24.83 9.67 60.21
CA SER A 252 -25.24 10.01 61.58
C SER A 252 -24.15 10.78 62.36
N ASP A 253 -22.88 10.56 62.04
CA ASP A 253 -21.75 11.05 62.83
C ASP A 253 -20.66 11.69 61.97
N LEU A 254 -20.06 12.76 62.48
CA LEU A 254 -18.76 13.28 62.05
C LEU A 254 -17.75 13.00 63.16
N THR A 255 -16.76 12.15 62.88
CA THR A 255 -15.69 11.82 63.83
C THR A 255 -14.44 12.65 63.53
N ILE A 256 -13.88 13.31 64.54
CA ILE A 256 -12.62 14.06 64.45
C ILE A 256 -11.64 13.45 65.45
N GLY A 257 -10.50 12.94 64.95
CA GLY A 257 -9.49 12.25 65.75
C GLY A 257 -9.56 10.72 65.66
N LYS A 258 -8.70 10.05 66.42
CA LYS A 258 -8.62 8.58 66.50
C LYS A 258 -8.30 8.12 67.91
N ASN A 259 -8.68 6.90 68.26
CA ASN A 259 -8.34 6.30 69.56
C ASN A 259 -6.82 6.27 69.77
N GLY A 260 -6.36 6.72 70.94
CA GLY A 260 -4.94 6.81 71.29
C GLY A 260 -4.14 7.83 70.47
N GLY A 261 -4.79 8.77 69.77
CA GLY A 261 -4.16 10.00 69.29
C GLY A 261 -4.28 11.11 70.33
N GLY A 262 -3.48 12.19 70.20
CA GLY A 262 -3.67 13.39 71.02
C GLY A 262 -4.87 14.23 70.55
N ASP A 263 -5.01 15.42 71.12
CA ASP A 263 -6.12 16.37 70.86
C ASP A 263 -6.49 16.54 69.38
N ALA A 264 -7.78 16.39 69.10
CA ALA A 264 -8.36 16.57 67.78
C ALA A 264 -9.14 17.90 67.72
N ARG A 265 -8.80 18.73 66.72
CA ARG A 265 -9.14 20.16 66.70
C ARG A 265 -9.95 20.55 65.46
N LEU A 266 -10.95 21.41 65.64
CA LEU A 266 -11.65 22.13 64.59
C LEU A 266 -11.20 23.59 64.62
N HIS A 267 -10.63 24.05 63.51
CA HIS A 267 -10.06 25.39 63.36
C HIS A 267 -11.02 26.28 62.55
N PHE A 268 -11.31 27.45 63.09
CA PHE A 268 -12.10 28.50 62.47
C PHE A 268 -11.17 29.66 62.16
N TYR A 269 -11.04 30.04 60.89
CA TYR A 269 -10.22 31.18 60.52
C TYR A 269 -10.95 32.48 60.87
N ASP A 270 -10.30 33.34 61.66
CA ASP A 270 -10.78 34.69 61.94
C ASP A 270 -10.05 35.68 61.04
N ASP A 271 -10.77 36.18 60.03
CA ASP A 271 -10.25 37.12 59.03
C ASP A 271 -9.87 38.47 59.66
N GLY A 272 -10.58 38.92 60.71
CA GLY A 272 -10.35 40.22 61.33
C GLY A 272 -9.02 40.32 62.09
N SER A 273 -8.53 39.20 62.63
CA SER A 273 -7.25 39.11 63.34
C SER A 273 -6.20 38.30 62.60
N ASN A 274 -6.52 37.73 61.43
CA ASN A 274 -5.66 36.86 60.62
C ASN A 274 -5.04 35.70 61.42
N THR A 275 -5.84 35.13 62.33
CA THR A 275 -5.46 34.01 63.20
C THR A 275 -6.59 32.98 63.26
N VAL A 276 -6.36 31.84 63.91
CA VAL A 276 -7.34 30.77 64.03
C VAL A 276 -8.00 30.80 65.42
N ARG A 277 -9.27 30.41 65.50
CA ARG A 277 -9.95 30.04 66.74
C ARG A 277 -10.23 28.56 66.72
N THR A 278 -9.92 27.91 67.84
CA THR A 278 -9.96 26.46 67.89
C THR A 278 -11.04 25.96 68.83
N MET A 279 -11.76 24.94 68.39
CA MET A 279 -12.66 24.13 69.20
C MET A 279 -12.12 22.71 69.25
N TRP A 280 -12.01 22.10 70.43
CA TRP A 280 -11.43 20.75 70.51
C TRP A 280 -11.89 19.93 71.72
N TRP A 281 -11.73 18.62 71.57
CA TRP A 281 -11.77 17.69 72.68
C TRP A 281 -10.37 17.59 73.28
N ASP A 282 -10.23 17.98 74.56
CA ASP A 282 -9.02 17.73 75.36
C ASP A 282 -9.14 16.32 75.93
N ASP A 283 -8.40 15.40 75.35
CA ASP A 283 -8.50 13.98 75.67
C ASP A 283 -7.95 13.67 77.07
N SER A 284 -6.86 14.35 77.43
CA SER A 284 -6.17 14.20 78.70
C SER A 284 -7.04 14.65 79.89
N ALA A 285 -7.89 15.64 79.66
CA ALA A 285 -8.76 16.22 80.67
C ALA A 285 -10.25 15.91 80.45
N ASN A 286 -10.57 15.08 79.45
CA ASN A 286 -11.90 14.61 79.06
C ASN A 286 -12.96 15.73 78.98
N LYS A 287 -12.64 16.85 78.32
CA LYS A 287 -13.55 18.01 78.23
C LYS A 287 -13.46 18.74 76.88
N PHE A 288 -14.57 19.32 76.44
CA PHE A 288 -14.61 20.18 75.27
C PHE A 288 -14.13 21.60 75.60
N LYS A 289 -13.26 22.20 74.77
CA LYS A 289 -12.66 23.55 74.97
C LYS A 289 -12.84 24.47 73.77
N LEU A 290 -12.88 25.78 74.03
CA LEU A 290 -12.83 26.90 73.07
C LEU A 290 -11.62 27.79 73.34
N GLU A 291 -10.95 28.23 72.29
CA GLU A 291 -9.94 29.29 72.34
C GLU A 291 -10.55 30.68 72.06
N MET A 292 -10.17 31.66 72.86
CA MET A 292 -10.52 33.08 72.67
C MET A 292 -9.41 33.85 71.94
N ASP A 293 -9.70 35.06 71.46
CA ASP A 293 -8.74 35.96 70.76
C ASP A 293 -7.44 36.20 71.52
N THR A 294 -7.44 36.02 72.84
CA THR A 294 -6.28 36.19 73.71
C THR A 294 -5.35 34.98 73.74
N GLY A 295 -5.68 33.90 73.03
CA GLY A 295 -4.97 32.61 73.07
C GLY A 295 -5.30 31.77 74.31
N ALA A 296 -6.19 32.25 75.19
CA ALA A 296 -6.64 31.50 76.36
C ALA A 296 -7.73 30.47 75.98
N SER A 297 -7.67 29.27 76.56
CA SER A 297 -8.63 28.19 76.30
C SER A 297 -9.54 27.91 77.50
N TYR A 298 -10.84 27.72 77.26
CA TYR A 298 -11.85 27.52 78.31
C TYR A 298 -12.76 26.33 77.99
N PRO A 299 -13.17 25.53 78.99
CA PRO A 299 -14.13 24.45 78.78
C PRO A 299 -15.53 24.99 78.43
N ILE A 300 -16.25 24.34 77.49
CA ILE A 300 -17.63 24.71 77.12
C ILE A 300 -18.64 24.22 78.16
N ALA A 301 -18.38 23.09 78.79
CA ALA A 301 -19.28 22.52 79.78
C ALA A 301 -19.00 23.11 81.16
N MET A 302 -19.84 24.05 81.58
CA MET A 302 -19.96 24.53 82.96
C MET A 302 -20.62 23.48 83.89
N TYR A 303 -20.35 22.18 83.73
CA TYR A 303 -20.72 21.22 84.78
C TYR A 303 -19.56 21.14 85.76
N TYR A 304 -19.71 21.89 86.85
CA TYR A 304 -18.80 21.81 87.96
C TYR A 304 -19.18 20.60 88.82
N GLU A 305 -18.36 19.54 88.83
CA GLU A 305 -18.75 18.24 89.41
C GLU A 305 -18.54 18.11 90.92
N GLY A 306 -18.02 19.14 91.62
CA GLY A 306 -17.84 19.00 93.06
C GLY A 306 -17.66 20.30 93.82
N SER A 307 -18.63 20.72 94.64
CA SER A 307 -18.41 21.82 95.59
C SER A 307 -17.93 21.28 96.93
N THR A 308 -16.76 21.69 97.41
CA THR A 308 -16.39 21.51 98.82
C THR A 308 -16.72 22.77 99.63
N ARG A 309 -16.90 22.65 100.94
CA ARG A 309 -17.26 23.78 101.83
C ARG A 309 -16.26 24.94 101.77
N ASP A 310 -14.99 24.61 101.55
CA ASP A 310 -13.88 25.56 101.65
C ASP A 310 -13.43 26.06 100.26
N GLU A 311 -14.22 25.77 99.23
CA GLU A 311 -13.92 26.12 97.86
C GLU A 311 -14.23 27.58 97.53
N VAL A 312 -13.22 28.28 97.02
CA VAL A 312 -13.31 29.69 96.63
C VAL A 312 -13.12 29.91 95.14
N THR A 313 -13.00 28.86 94.33
CA THR A 313 -12.69 28.97 92.90
C THR A 313 -13.65 28.15 92.08
N PHE A 314 -14.54 28.82 91.35
CA PHE A 314 -15.55 28.18 90.52
C PHE A 314 -15.31 28.45 89.03
N PRO A 315 -15.72 27.60 88.08
CA PRO A 315 -15.56 27.88 86.65
C PRO A 315 -16.21 29.20 86.20
N LEU A 316 -15.72 29.79 85.11
CA LEU A 316 -16.40 30.92 84.48
C LEU A 316 -17.83 30.55 84.11
N GLY A 317 -18.74 31.49 84.30
CA GLY A 317 -20.16 31.31 84.12
C GLY A 317 -20.85 30.62 85.29
N HIS A 318 -20.13 30.02 86.24
CA HIS A 318 -20.76 29.35 87.39
C HIS A 318 -21.60 30.35 88.19
N ILE A 319 -22.78 29.90 88.65
CA ILE A 319 -23.72 30.73 89.40
C ILE A 319 -23.77 30.23 90.83
N VAL A 320 -23.54 31.15 91.77
CA VAL A 320 -23.79 30.91 93.19
C VAL A 320 -24.96 31.77 93.65
N LEU A 321 -25.76 31.23 94.57
CA LEU A 321 -26.70 32.02 95.34
C LEU A 321 -25.95 32.55 96.57
N ALA A 322 -25.91 33.87 96.72
CA ALA A 322 -25.28 34.49 97.88
C ALA A 322 -26.25 35.41 98.61
N GLY A 323 -26.18 35.40 99.93
CA GLY A 323 -26.83 36.37 100.80
C GLY A 323 -26.39 37.79 100.45
N ALA A 324 -27.34 38.66 100.11
CA ALA A 324 -27.06 40.01 99.64
C ALA A 324 -28.21 40.98 99.98
N SER A 325 -27.85 42.10 100.60
CA SER A 325 -28.77 43.21 100.91
C SER A 325 -29.09 44.09 99.68
N SER A 326 -28.37 43.90 98.57
CA SER A 326 -28.57 44.56 97.27
C SER A 326 -28.21 43.59 96.14
N GLY A 327 -28.83 43.73 94.97
CA GLY A 327 -28.58 42.88 93.81
C GLY A 327 -28.89 43.60 92.51
N THR A 328 -28.30 44.79 92.35
CA THR A 328 -28.43 45.58 91.13
C THR A 328 -27.94 44.74 89.95
N ARG A 329 -28.82 44.51 88.98
CA ARG A 329 -28.50 43.67 87.81
C ARG A 329 -27.22 44.17 87.13
N ASN A 330 -26.33 43.24 86.83
CA ASN A 330 -25.02 43.42 86.20
C ASN A 330 -23.98 44.20 87.01
N ALA A 331 -24.28 44.61 88.24
CA ALA A 331 -23.28 45.22 89.11
C ALA A 331 -22.31 44.15 89.66
N THR A 332 -21.07 44.58 89.90
CA THR A 332 -19.99 43.73 90.42
C THR A 332 -20.05 43.68 91.94
N TYR A 333 -19.93 42.48 92.51
CA TYR A 333 -19.87 42.26 93.96
C TYR A 333 -18.71 41.35 94.32
N THR A 334 -18.23 41.48 95.56
CA THR A 334 -17.34 40.49 96.17
C THR A 334 -18.20 39.43 96.83
N VAL A 335 -18.19 38.21 96.31
CA VAL A 335 -18.85 37.07 96.95
C VAL A 335 -17.84 36.35 97.84
N ARG A 336 -18.30 35.85 99.00
CA ARG A 336 -17.48 35.21 100.02
C ARG A 336 -18.16 33.94 100.53
N LEU A 337 -17.37 33.05 101.13
CA LEU A 337 -17.90 32.01 102.01
C LEU A 337 -18.57 32.67 103.23
N SER A 338 -19.77 32.22 103.60
CA SER A 338 -20.41 32.60 104.85
C SER A 338 -19.85 31.80 106.03
N SER A 339 -20.05 32.27 107.26
CA SER A 339 -19.63 31.56 108.47
C SER A 339 -20.48 30.32 108.79
N ALA A 340 -21.68 30.20 108.19
CA ALA A 340 -22.52 29.01 108.25
C ALA A 340 -22.29 28.18 106.98
N THR A 341 -21.99 26.90 107.17
CA THR A 341 -21.29 25.99 106.25
C THR A 341 -21.99 25.62 104.94
N THR A 342 -23.02 26.35 104.53
CA THR A 342 -23.87 26.02 103.37
C THR A 342 -24.22 27.23 102.49
N GLU A 343 -23.73 28.43 102.81
CA GLU A 343 -24.16 29.66 102.12
C GLU A 343 -22.99 30.54 101.69
N TYR A 344 -23.18 31.26 100.58
CA TYR A 344 -22.29 32.35 100.15
C TYR A 344 -22.89 33.69 100.56
N SER A 345 -22.09 34.76 100.65
CA SER A 345 -22.58 36.08 101.01
C SER A 345 -21.76 37.20 100.36
N THR A 346 -22.38 38.36 100.10
CA THR A 346 -21.66 39.58 99.68
C THR A 346 -21.10 40.39 100.86
N GLY A 347 -21.36 39.95 102.09
CA GLY A 347 -20.87 40.57 103.33
C GLY A 347 -20.37 39.53 104.34
N GLY A 348 -19.64 39.98 105.36
CA GLY A 348 -19.02 39.10 106.37
C GLY A 348 -17.51 38.93 106.22
N SER A 349 -16.92 38.03 107.02
CA SER A 349 -15.47 37.88 107.18
C SER A 349 -14.87 36.62 106.56
N GLY A 350 -15.67 35.78 105.88
CA GLY A 350 -15.16 34.57 105.23
C GLY A 350 -14.32 34.84 103.97
N SER A 351 -13.69 33.78 103.48
CA SER A 351 -12.80 33.83 102.31
C SER A 351 -13.54 34.30 101.06
N ILE A 352 -12.89 35.17 100.27
CA ILE A 352 -13.44 35.71 99.02
C ILE A 352 -13.42 34.62 97.96
N LEU A 353 -14.55 34.45 97.27
CA LEU A 353 -14.61 33.68 96.03
C LEU A 353 -13.82 34.44 94.96
N THR A 354 -12.86 33.75 94.37
CA THR A 354 -11.99 34.29 93.33
C THR A 354 -12.78 34.75 92.11
N GLY A 355 -12.26 35.79 91.45
CA GLY A 355 -12.85 36.34 90.22
C GLY A 355 -13.84 37.49 90.44
N THR A 356 -14.39 37.96 89.32
CA THR A 356 -15.42 38.99 89.26
C THR A 356 -16.79 38.34 89.23
N TRP A 357 -17.65 38.71 90.17
CA TRP A 357 -19.01 38.19 90.28
C TRP A 357 -20.01 39.28 89.94
N ARG A 358 -20.87 39.04 88.93
CA ARG A 358 -21.95 39.97 88.56
C ARG A 358 -23.28 39.47 89.08
N ALA A 359 -24.08 40.37 89.64
CA ALA A 359 -25.43 40.05 90.10
C ALA A 359 -26.40 39.89 88.92
N HIS A 360 -27.13 38.77 88.86
CA HIS A 360 -28.17 38.51 87.84
C HIS A 360 -29.60 38.76 88.35
N GLY A 361 -29.71 39.46 89.47
CA GLY A 361 -30.96 39.91 90.06
C GLY A 361 -31.21 39.34 91.45
N ARG A 362 -32.00 40.11 92.22
CA ARG A 362 -32.46 39.78 93.58
C ARG A 362 -33.97 39.63 93.59
N ARG A 363 -34.48 38.67 94.36
CA ARG A 363 -35.92 38.57 94.65
C ARG A 363 -36.24 39.51 95.80
N GLY A 364 -37.16 40.46 95.60
CA GLY A 364 -37.39 41.60 96.51
C GLY A 364 -37.63 41.26 97.99
N ASN A 365 -38.20 40.09 98.29
CA ASN A 365 -38.53 39.68 99.66
C ASN A 365 -37.51 38.68 100.27
N ILE A 366 -36.38 38.45 99.59
CA ILE A 366 -35.32 37.53 100.04
C ILE A 366 -33.99 38.30 100.02
N GLU A 367 -33.20 38.19 101.08
CA GLU A 367 -31.85 38.75 101.15
C GLU A 367 -30.83 37.87 100.42
N ALA A 368 -31.13 37.45 99.19
CA ALA A 368 -30.23 36.65 98.37
C ALA A 368 -30.34 37.04 96.90
N ALA A 369 -29.20 37.02 96.21
CA ALA A 369 -29.12 37.28 94.77
C ALA A 369 -28.26 36.21 94.09
N ASN A 370 -28.55 35.97 92.82
CA ASN A 370 -27.74 35.10 91.99
C ASN A 370 -26.53 35.86 91.48
N PHE A 371 -25.35 35.27 91.62
CA PHE A 371 -24.10 35.84 91.14
C PHE A 371 -23.45 34.89 90.16
N GLN A 372 -23.17 35.38 88.96
CA GLN A 372 -22.44 34.63 87.96
C GLN A 372 -20.98 35.07 87.98
N ARG A 373 -20.06 34.12 87.97
CA ARG A 373 -18.64 34.42 87.75
C ARG A 373 -18.44 34.83 86.30
N THR A 374 -17.93 36.03 86.04
CA THR A 374 -17.77 36.58 84.68
C THR A 374 -16.32 36.83 84.28
N ALA A 375 -15.38 36.82 85.21
CA ALA A 375 -13.93 36.88 84.97
C ALA A 375 -13.18 36.22 86.13
#